data_AF-A0A9X9MD24-F1
#
_entry.id   AF-A0A9X9MD24-F1
#
_cell.length_a   1.000
_cell.length_b   1.000
_cell.length_c   1.000
_cell.angle_alpha   90.00
_cell.angle_beta   90.00
_cell.angle_gamma   90.00
#
_symmetry.space_group_name_H-M   'P 1'
#
loop_
_entity.id
_entity.type
_entity.pdbx_description
1 polymer ?
#
loop_
_entity_poly.entity_id
_entity_poly.type
_entity_poly.pdbx_seq_one_letter_code
_entity_poly.pdbx_strand_id
1 'polypeptide(L)'
;MERNSSLWTNLIDEHPVCITWKQEAEGAIYHLASILFVVGFMGGSGFFGLLYVFSLLGLGFLCSAIWAWVDVCAADIYSWNFVLFVICFMQFVHIAYQVRSITFSREFQLLYSSLFQPLGTSLPVFRTIALSSEVVTLEKEHCYAMQGKTSIDKLSLLVSGRIRVTVDGEFLHYIFPFQFLDSPEWDSLRPTEEGIFQVTLTAETDCRYVSWRRKKLYLLFAQHRYISRLFSVLIGSDIADKLYALNDRVYTGKTYHYDIRLPNFYQMSSPKIRKSPLTEHFRNSRQGCDK
;
A
#
# COMPACT_ATOMS: atom_id res chain seq x y z
N MET A 1 47.54 40.31 -21.90
CA MET A 1 46.26 40.17 -21.17
C MET A 1 45.06 40.72 -21.96
N GLU A 2 45.22 41.19 -23.21
CA GLU A 2 44.18 41.91 -23.98
C GLU A 2 43.28 41.03 -24.88
N ARG A 3 43.63 39.76 -25.07
CA ARG A 3 42.91 38.85 -25.98
C ARG A 3 41.63 38.26 -25.38
N ASN A 4 41.50 38.27 -24.06
CA ASN A 4 40.28 37.81 -23.39
C ASN A 4 39.22 38.91 -23.34
N SER A 5 39.62 40.18 -23.19
CA SER A 5 38.67 41.31 -23.16
C SER A 5 37.93 41.47 -24.49
N SER A 6 38.60 41.28 -25.63
CA SER A 6 37.99 41.34 -26.96
C SER A 6 36.98 40.22 -27.23
N LEU A 7 37.20 39.05 -26.63
CA LEU A 7 36.31 37.90 -26.79
C LEU A 7 35.01 38.10 -26.02
N TRP A 8 35.09 38.65 -24.80
CA TRP A 8 33.92 38.99 -23.99
C TRP A 8 33.14 40.19 -24.54
N THR A 9 33.80 41.22 -25.06
CA THR A 9 33.09 42.35 -25.71
C THR A 9 32.36 41.91 -26.97
N ASN A 10 32.95 41.06 -27.80
CA ASN A 10 32.26 40.55 -28.99
C ASN A 10 31.09 39.61 -28.65
N LEU A 11 31.19 38.84 -27.56
CA LEU A 11 30.09 37.96 -27.11
C LEU A 11 28.89 38.74 -26.54
N ILE A 12 29.12 39.96 -26.04
CA ILE A 12 28.10 40.79 -25.36
C ILE A 12 27.54 41.86 -26.31
N ASP A 13 28.36 42.50 -27.16
CA ASP A 13 27.96 43.63 -28.02
C ASP A 13 27.33 43.21 -29.37
N GLU A 14 27.47 41.97 -29.83
CA GLU A 14 26.87 41.50 -31.10
C GLU A 14 25.49 40.83 -30.93
N HIS A 15 24.66 41.28 -29.96
CA HIS A 15 23.23 40.97 -30.05
C HIS A 15 22.57 42.02 -30.95
N PRO A 16 22.16 41.67 -32.18
CA PRO A 16 21.55 42.63 -33.10
C PRO A 16 20.32 43.25 -32.43
N VAL A 17 20.40 44.55 -32.16
CA VAL A 17 19.29 45.31 -31.58
C VAL A 17 18.13 45.24 -32.56
N CYS A 18 16.94 44.85 -32.09
CA CYS A 18 15.77 44.68 -32.96
C CYS A 18 15.35 46.06 -33.52
N ILE A 19 15.75 46.35 -34.76
CA ILE A 19 15.53 47.65 -35.42
C ILE A 19 14.11 47.79 -35.97
N THR A 20 13.41 46.66 -36.18
CA THR A 20 12.05 46.60 -36.72
C THR A 20 11.30 45.41 -36.14
N TRP A 21 10.07 45.65 -35.69
CA TRP A 21 9.15 44.57 -35.30
C TRP A 21 8.82 43.70 -36.52
N LYS A 22 8.82 42.38 -36.33
CA LYS A 22 8.36 41.42 -37.33
C LYS A 22 6.88 41.70 -37.63
N GLN A 23 6.57 41.99 -38.90
CA GLN A 23 5.21 42.36 -39.34
C GLN A 23 4.27 41.16 -39.49
N GLU A 24 4.82 39.96 -39.60
CA GLU A 24 4.06 38.72 -39.74
C GLU A 24 3.72 38.14 -38.36
N ALA A 25 2.50 37.62 -38.22
CA ALA A 25 2.12 36.85 -37.04
C ALA A 25 3.03 35.62 -36.90
N GLU A 26 3.33 35.23 -35.67
CA GLU A 26 4.13 34.04 -35.42
C GLU A 26 3.45 32.78 -35.95
N GLY A 27 4.27 31.80 -36.35
CA GLY A 27 3.80 30.58 -36.99
C GLY A 27 2.84 29.77 -36.10
N ALA A 28 2.07 28.87 -36.74
CA ALA A 28 1.11 28.01 -36.04
C ALA A 28 1.74 27.18 -34.90
N ILE A 29 3.03 26.82 -35.03
CA ILE A 29 3.80 26.06 -34.03
C ILE A 29 3.97 26.87 -32.73
N TYR A 30 4.19 28.18 -32.84
CA TYR A 30 4.31 29.09 -31.70
C TYR A 30 2.99 29.19 -30.93
N HIS A 31 1.87 29.34 -31.66
CA HIS A 31 0.55 29.37 -31.05
C HIS A 31 0.18 28.04 -30.40
N LEU A 32 0.53 26.91 -31.01
CA LEU A 32 0.34 25.59 -30.41
C LEU A 32 1.14 25.45 -29.10
N ALA A 33 2.41 25.85 -29.10
CA ALA A 33 3.22 25.85 -27.88
C ALA A 33 2.58 26.70 -26.77
N SER A 34 2.09 27.89 -27.11
CA SER A 34 1.43 28.80 -26.17
C SER A 34 0.17 28.17 -25.56
N ILE A 35 -0.66 27.52 -26.37
CA ILE A 35 -1.86 26.80 -25.90
C ILE A 35 -1.46 25.64 -24.97
N LEU A 36 -0.44 24.86 -25.34
CA LEU A 36 0.06 23.76 -24.51
C LEU A 36 0.59 24.24 -23.16
N PHE A 37 1.24 25.40 -23.10
CA PHE A 37 1.67 26.00 -21.82
C PHE A 37 0.46 26.41 -20.98
N VAL A 38 -0.51 27.13 -21.55
CA VAL A 38 -1.71 27.55 -20.82
C VAL A 38 -2.46 26.35 -20.24
N VAL A 39 -2.73 25.34 -21.08
CA VAL A 39 -3.44 24.12 -20.67
C VAL A 39 -2.59 23.29 -19.71
N GLY A 40 -1.27 23.25 -19.88
CA GLY A 40 -0.34 22.56 -18.98
C GLY A 40 -0.37 23.11 -17.55
N PHE A 41 -0.49 24.42 -17.38
CA PHE A 41 -0.62 25.05 -16.06
C PHE A 41 -2.00 24.88 -15.41
N MET A 42 -3.01 24.39 -16.15
CA MET A 42 -4.33 24.06 -15.60
C MET A 42 -4.38 22.68 -14.94
N GLY A 43 -3.24 22.00 -14.79
CA GLY A 43 -3.19 20.67 -14.17
C GLY A 43 -3.60 20.67 -12.70
N GLY A 44 -4.29 19.61 -12.29
CA GLY A 44 -4.70 19.38 -10.91
C GLY A 44 -3.56 18.88 -10.00
N SER A 45 -3.88 18.59 -8.74
CA SER A 45 -2.94 18.03 -7.78
C SER A 45 -2.81 16.50 -7.87
N GLY A 46 -1.72 15.94 -7.33
CA GLY A 46 -1.48 14.49 -7.27
C GLY A 46 -0.68 13.92 -8.45
N PHE A 47 -0.41 12.61 -8.42
CA PHE A 47 0.48 11.94 -9.40
C PHE A 47 -0.02 12.05 -10.85
N PHE A 48 -1.33 11.88 -11.09
CA PHE A 48 -1.92 12.03 -12.43
C PHE A 48 -1.92 13.50 -12.89
N GLY A 49 -2.11 14.44 -11.96
CA GLY A 49 -1.98 15.87 -12.24
C GLY A 49 -0.55 16.24 -12.65
N LEU A 50 0.46 15.73 -11.94
CA LEU A 50 1.86 15.94 -12.31
C LEU A 50 2.19 15.33 -13.68
N LEU A 51 1.71 14.12 -13.99
CA LEU A 51 1.88 13.52 -15.32
C LEU A 51 1.28 14.39 -16.42
N TYR A 52 0.09 14.93 -16.18
CA TYR A 52 -0.59 15.85 -17.10
C TYR A 52 0.24 17.12 -17.32
N VAL A 53 0.68 17.77 -16.25
CA VAL A 53 1.48 19.01 -16.30
C VAL A 53 2.78 18.77 -17.07
N PHE A 54 3.57 17.77 -16.68
CA PHE A 54 4.88 17.53 -17.32
C PHE A 54 4.77 17.03 -18.77
N SER A 55 3.69 16.33 -19.12
CA SER A 55 3.42 15.93 -20.50
C SER A 55 3.14 17.15 -21.39
N LEU A 56 2.21 18.01 -20.98
CA LEU A 56 1.82 19.19 -21.77
C LEU A 56 2.91 20.26 -21.80
N LEU A 57 3.58 20.53 -20.68
CA LEU A 57 4.72 21.44 -20.66
C LEU A 57 5.87 20.90 -21.52
N GLY A 58 6.15 19.60 -21.46
CA GLY A 58 7.16 18.96 -22.31
C GLY A 58 6.84 19.15 -23.80
N LEU A 59 5.61 18.87 -24.22
CA LEU A 59 5.18 19.11 -25.60
C LEU A 59 5.25 20.60 -25.99
N GLY A 60 4.88 21.52 -25.08
CA GLY A 60 5.00 22.97 -25.31
C GLY A 60 6.44 23.43 -25.52
N PHE A 61 7.38 22.95 -24.71
CA PHE A 61 8.82 23.24 -24.87
C PHE A 61 9.40 22.62 -26.14
N LEU A 62 8.96 21.42 -26.53
CA LEU A 62 9.36 20.81 -27.79
C LEU A 62 8.88 21.63 -28.99
N CYS A 63 7.61 22.05 -29.00
CA CYS A 63 7.07 22.93 -30.04
C CYS A 63 7.81 24.27 -30.09
N SER A 64 8.12 24.86 -28.94
CA SER A 64 8.89 26.12 -28.85
C SER A 64 10.32 25.97 -29.37
N ALA A 65 10.99 24.84 -29.09
CA ALA A 65 12.32 24.53 -29.62
C ALA A 65 12.29 24.35 -31.14
N ILE A 66 11.28 23.65 -31.68
CA ILE A 66 11.11 23.48 -33.14
C ILE A 66 10.89 24.84 -33.82
N TRP A 67 10.01 25.68 -33.27
CA TRP A 67 9.80 27.04 -33.78
C TRP A 67 11.08 27.87 -33.75
N ALA A 68 11.83 27.86 -32.64
CA ALA A 68 13.08 28.60 -32.52
C ALA A 68 14.15 28.14 -33.54
N TRP A 69 14.17 26.84 -33.87
CA TRP A 69 15.08 26.27 -34.85
C TRP A 69 14.69 26.63 -36.29
N VAL A 70 13.40 26.51 -36.63
CA VAL A 70 12.91 26.65 -38.01
C VAL A 70 12.68 28.11 -38.40
N ASP A 71 12.09 28.92 -37.52
CA ASP A 71 11.63 30.27 -37.87
C ASP A 71 12.60 31.38 -37.44
N VAL A 72 13.22 31.25 -36.26
CA VAL A 72 14.07 32.33 -35.68
C VAL A 72 15.56 32.06 -35.87
N CYS A 73 15.96 30.79 -36.05
CA CYS A 73 17.36 30.35 -36.08
C CYS A 73 18.18 30.86 -34.86
N ALA A 74 17.51 31.00 -33.71
CA ALA A 74 18.09 31.49 -32.47
C ALA A 74 18.56 30.32 -31.61
N ALA A 75 19.87 30.09 -31.58
CA ALA A 75 20.49 28.96 -30.91
C ALA A 75 20.29 28.99 -29.38
N ASP A 76 20.24 30.17 -28.79
CA ASP A 76 19.98 30.42 -27.37
C ASP A 76 18.53 30.02 -27.00
N ILE A 77 17.54 30.49 -27.77
CA ILE A 77 16.12 30.17 -27.56
C ILE A 77 15.89 28.67 -27.75
N TYR A 78 16.46 28.07 -28.79
CA TYR A 78 16.41 26.63 -29.02
C TYR A 78 16.99 25.85 -27.84
N SER A 79 18.21 26.19 -27.41
CA SER A 79 18.93 25.45 -26.37
C SER A 79 18.18 25.48 -25.04
N TRP A 80 17.65 26.64 -24.66
CA TRP A 80 16.91 26.78 -23.40
C TRP A 80 15.61 25.95 -23.39
N ASN A 81 14.82 26.03 -24.48
CA ASN A 81 13.60 25.26 -24.61
C ASN A 81 13.88 23.74 -24.67
N PHE A 82 14.96 23.32 -25.33
CA PHE A 82 15.34 21.92 -25.38
C PHE A 82 15.75 21.38 -24.00
N VAL A 83 16.52 22.14 -23.21
CA VAL A 83 16.87 21.76 -21.83
C VAL A 83 15.62 21.60 -20.97
N LEU A 84 14.67 22.54 -21.06
CA LEU A 84 13.39 22.46 -20.34
C LEU A 84 12.56 21.25 -20.76
N PHE A 85 12.52 20.92 -22.06
CA PHE A 85 11.91 19.69 -22.56
C PHE A 85 12.53 18.45 -21.91
N VAL A 86 13.87 18.35 -21.87
CA VAL A 86 14.57 17.21 -21.26
C VAL A 86 14.24 17.09 -19.77
N ILE A 87 14.20 18.21 -19.03
CA ILE A 87 13.81 18.22 -17.62
C ILE A 87 12.37 17.71 -17.46
N CYS A 88 11.42 18.24 -18.24
CA CYS A 88 10.03 17.79 -18.22
C CYS A 88 9.90 16.30 -18.57
N PHE A 89 10.64 15.82 -19.57
CA PHE A 89 10.64 14.41 -19.97
C PHE A 89 11.18 13.50 -18.86
N MET A 90 12.30 13.87 -18.23
CA MET A 90 12.85 13.10 -17.10
C MET A 90 11.89 13.06 -15.91
N GLN A 91 11.22 14.17 -15.59
CA GLN A 91 10.20 14.20 -14.55
C GLN A 91 8.98 13.34 -14.91
N PHE A 92 8.50 13.44 -16.15
CA PHE A 92 7.42 12.59 -16.65
C PHE A 92 7.79 11.11 -16.51
N VAL A 93 8.98 10.71 -16.97
CA VAL A 93 9.46 9.32 -16.88
C VAL A 93 9.57 8.88 -15.43
N HIS A 94 10.17 9.68 -14.55
CA HIS A 94 10.29 9.37 -13.13
C HIS A 94 8.91 9.17 -12.47
N ILE A 95 7.97 10.10 -12.69
CA ILE A 95 6.60 10.01 -12.15
C ILE A 95 5.85 8.85 -12.79
N ALA A 96 6.00 8.60 -14.09
CA ALA A 96 5.38 7.47 -14.78
C ALA A 96 5.90 6.14 -14.26
N TYR A 97 7.19 6.03 -13.90
CA TYR A 97 7.73 4.87 -13.20
C TYR A 97 7.12 4.71 -11.81
N GLN A 98 6.98 5.82 -11.05
CA GLN A 98 6.31 5.77 -9.75
C GLN A 98 4.85 5.33 -9.91
N VAL A 99 4.10 5.92 -10.84
CA VAL A 99 2.70 5.58 -11.12
C VAL A 99 2.57 4.16 -11.65
N ARG A 100 3.45 3.68 -12.53
CA ARG A 100 3.45 2.29 -13.02
C ARG A 100 3.71 1.29 -11.91
N SER A 101 4.60 1.62 -10.97
CA SER A 101 4.77 0.81 -9.76
C SER A 101 3.58 0.93 -8.79
N ILE A 102 2.72 1.96 -8.92
CA ILE A 102 1.47 2.16 -8.17
C ILE A 102 0.23 1.68 -8.96
N THR A 103 0.36 1.36 -10.25
CA THR A 103 -0.47 0.38 -10.97
C THR A 103 -0.17 -1.04 -10.45
N PHE A 104 0.42 -1.12 -9.26
CA PHE A 104 0.06 -2.04 -8.18
C PHE A 104 -1.28 -2.69 -8.45
N SER A 105 -1.25 -4.02 -8.56
CA SER A 105 -2.39 -4.86 -8.89
C SER A 105 -3.67 -4.35 -8.25
N ARG A 106 -4.79 -4.41 -8.98
CA ARG A 106 -6.14 -4.02 -8.53
C ARG A 106 -6.42 -4.29 -7.04
N GLU A 107 -5.91 -5.40 -6.51
CA GLU A 107 -5.98 -5.77 -5.09
C GLU A 107 -5.49 -4.69 -4.12
N PHE A 108 -4.38 -4.03 -4.42
CA PHE A 108 -3.83 -3.01 -3.54
C PHE A 108 -4.54 -1.67 -3.65
N GLN A 109 -5.11 -1.36 -4.81
CA GLN A 109 -5.97 -0.19 -4.96
C GLN A 109 -7.22 -0.35 -4.09
N LEU A 110 -7.86 -1.53 -4.14
CA LEU A 110 -8.97 -1.89 -3.27
C LEU A 110 -8.58 -1.83 -1.80
N LEU A 111 -7.42 -2.40 -1.45
CA LEU A 111 -6.92 -2.38 -0.09
C LEU A 111 -6.69 -0.96 0.43
N TYR A 112 -6.08 -0.09 -0.39
CA TYR A 112 -5.82 1.30 -0.05
C TYR A 112 -7.13 2.06 0.17
N SER A 113 -8.08 1.98 -0.76
CA SER A 113 -9.35 2.72 -0.66
C SER A 113 -10.21 2.26 0.52
N SER A 114 -10.19 0.96 0.84
CA SER A 114 -11.07 0.38 1.86
C SER A 114 -10.53 0.49 3.28
N LEU A 115 -9.22 0.32 3.50
CA LEU A 115 -8.62 0.28 4.84
C LEU A 115 -7.70 1.47 5.14
N PHE A 116 -6.78 1.79 4.22
CA PHE A 116 -5.69 2.73 4.53
C PHE A 116 -6.08 4.19 4.32
N GLN A 117 -6.91 4.48 3.33
CA GLN A 117 -7.40 5.82 3.02
C GLN A 117 -8.32 6.37 4.12
N PRO A 118 -9.30 5.63 4.66
CA PRO A 118 -10.11 6.09 5.80
C PRO A 118 -9.29 6.38 7.05
N LEU A 119 -8.15 5.68 7.22
CA LEU A 119 -7.19 5.90 8.31
C LEU A 119 -6.23 7.08 8.07
N GLY A 120 -6.38 7.80 6.95
CA GLY A 120 -5.53 8.94 6.61
C GLY A 120 -4.09 8.57 6.23
N THR A 121 -3.85 7.34 5.81
CA THR A 121 -2.51 6.89 5.40
C THR A 121 -2.12 7.54 4.08
N SER A 122 -0.95 8.18 4.03
CA SER A 122 -0.46 8.77 2.78
C SER A 122 -0.02 7.69 1.79
N LEU A 123 -0.23 7.96 0.50
CA LEU A 123 0.11 7.02 -0.57
C LEU A 123 1.60 6.58 -0.58
N PRO A 124 2.59 7.45 -0.28
CA PRO A 124 3.99 7.02 -0.17
C PRO A 124 4.22 5.99 0.95
N VAL A 125 3.55 6.14 2.10
CA VAL A 125 3.67 5.21 3.22
C VAL A 125 3.01 3.87 2.88
N PHE A 126 1.82 3.92 2.29
CA PHE A 126 1.16 2.71 1.79
C PHE A 126 2.04 1.98 0.79
N ARG A 127 2.71 2.69 -0.13
CA ARG A 127 3.65 2.11 -1.09
C ARG A 127 4.78 1.33 -0.42
N THR A 128 5.31 1.81 0.70
CA THR A 128 6.34 1.08 1.45
C THR A 128 5.79 -0.24 2.02
N ILE A 129 4.57 -0.24 2.56
CA ILE A 129 3.89 -1.43 3.08
C ILE A 129 3.64 -2.43 1.94
N ALA A 130 3.11 -1.92 0.85
CA ALA A 130 2.85 -2.59 -0.41
C ALA A 130 4.09 -3.31 -0.97
N LEU A 131 5.23 -2.62 -1.09
CA LEU A 131 6.47 -3.18 -1.63
C LEU A 131 7.07 -4.30 -0.75
N SER A 132 6.69 -4.35 0.53
CA SER A 132 7.11 -5.41 1.46
C SER A 132 6.20 -6.65 1.44
N SER A 133 5.20 -6.66 0.56
CA SER A 133 4.16 -7.69 0.48
C SER A 133 4.12 -8.41 -0.86
N GLU A 134 3.47 -9.57 -0.88
CA GLU A 134 3.18 -10.34 -2.08
C GLU A 134 1.69 -10.63 -2.22
N VAL A 135 1.16 -10.61 -3.44
CA VAL A 135 -0.23 -11.00 -3.73
C VAL A 135 -0.25 -12.47 -4.09
N VAL A 136 -1.09 -13.24 -3.41
CA VAL A 136 -1.21 -14.68 -3.61
C VAL A 136 -2.65 -15.04 -3.94
N THR A 137 -2.82 -15.92 -4.93
CA THR A 137 -4.09 -16.54 -5.30
C THR A 137 -4.26 -17.86 -4.57
N LEU A 138 -5.44 -18.10 -4.03
CA LEU A 138 -5.82 -19.36 -3.41
C LEU A 138 -7.10 -19.85 -4.08
N GLU A 139 -7.00 -20.98 -4.76
CA GLU A 139 -8.13 -21.60 -5.45
C GLU A 139 -9.15 -22.13 -4.46
N LYS A 140 -10.40 -22.25 -4.91
CA LYS A 140 -11.46 -22.89 -4.15
C LYS A 140 -11.01 -24.25 -3.57
N GLU A 141 -11.45 -24.54 -2.35
CA GLU A 141 -11.20 -25.78 -1.58
C GLU A 141 -9.74 -25.99 -1.14
N HIS A 142 -8.80 -25.13 -1.55
CA HIS A 142 -7.43 -25.17 -1.06
C HIS A 142 -7.30 -24.57 0.34
N CYS A 143 -6.34 -25.08 1.10
CA CYS A 143 -6.07 -24.61 2.46
C CYS A 143 -5.00 -23.51 2.46
N TYR A 144 -5.30 -22.39 3.08
CA TYR A 144 -4.29 -21.38 3.44
C TYR A 144 -3.37 -21.92 4.55
N ALA A 145 -3.97 -22.54 5.56
CA ALA A 145 -3.27 -23.18 6.66
C ALA A 145 -4.03 -24.41 7.13
N MET A 146 -3.29 -25.42 7.58
CA MET A 146 -3.83 -26.64 8.19
C MET A 146 -3.45 -26.70 9.66
N GLN A 147 -4.44 -27.02 10.49
CA GLN A 147 -4.28 -27.19 11.93
C GLN A 147 -3.16 -28.19 12.26
N GLY A 148 -2.28 -27.81 13.17
CA GLY A 148 -1.17 -28.62 13.66
C GLY A 148 -0.05 -28.87 12.63
N LYS A 149 -0.14 -28.31 11.43
CA LYS A 149 0.84 -28.55 10.34
C LYS A 149 1.50 -27.28 9.84
N THR A 150 0.72 -26.23 9.59
CA THR A 150 1.26 -24.99 9.02
C THR A 150 1.92 -24.16 10.11
N SER A 151 3.16 -23.72 9.87
CA SER A 151 3.87 -22.78 10.75
C SER A 151 3.38 -21.35 10.57
N ILE A 152 3.43 -20.55 11.64
CA ILE A 152 3.04 -19.14 11.65
C ILE A 152 4.28 -18.28 11.31
N ASP A 153 4.47 -17.97 10.03
CA ASP A 153 5.65 -17.26 9.51
C ASP A 153 5.34 -15.99 8.69
N LYS A 154 4.05 -15.68 8.54
CA LYS A 154 3.54 -14.54 7.76
C LYS A 154 2.30 -13.94 8.43
N LEU A 155 1.93 -12.75 7.97
CA LEU A 155 0.66 -12.08 8.25
C LEU A 155 -0.02 -11.86 6.90
N SER A 156 -1.28 -12.21 6.77
CA SER A 156 -2.00 -12.13 5.51
C SER A 156 -3.37 -11.48 5.66
N LEU A 157 -3.78 -10.72 4.65
CA LEU A 157 -5.05 -10.01 4.61
C LEU A 157 -5.82 -10.36 3.34
N LEU A 158 -7.08 -10.79 3.51
CA LEU A 158 -7.94 -11.21 2.41
C LEU A 158 -8.41 -10.00 1.61
N VAL A 159 -8.27 -10.02 0.29
CA VAL A 159 -8.73 -8.92 -0.59
C VAL A 159 -10.00 -9.29 -1.34
N SER A 160 -10.13 -10.54 -1.76
CA SER A 160 -11.34 -11.04 -2.41
C SER A 160 -11.60 -12.50 -2.05
N GLY A 161 -12.86 -12.90 -2.11
CA GLY A 161 -13.32 -14.25 -1.81
C GLY A 161 -13.76 -14.42 -0.36
N ARG A 162 -13.91 -15.68 0.07
CA ARG A 162 -14.35 -16.05 1.42
C ARG A 162 -13.57 -17.26 1.91
N ILE A 163 -13.07 -17.17 3.14
CA ILE A 163 -12.32 -18.23 3.79
C ILE A 163 -13.17 -18.80 4.92
N ARG A 164 -13.26 -20.13 4.97
CA ARG A 164 -13.90 -20.90 6.04
C ARG A 164 -12.86 -21.31 7.07
N VAL A 165 -13.12 -21.02 8.33
CA VAL A 165 -12.28 -21.43 9.46
C VAL A 165 -12.93 -22.62 10.16
N THR A 166 -12.15 -23.68 10.39
CA THR A 166 -12.58 -24.87 11.13
C THR A 166 -11.58 -25.25 12.21
N VAL A 167 -12.07 -25.87 13.29
CA VAL A 167 -11.27 -26.43 14.38
C VAL A 167 -11.70 -27.87 14.58
N ASP A 168 -10.76 -28.82 14.47
CA ASP A 168 -11.04 -30.26 14.55
C ASP A 168 -12.17 -30.72 13.60
N GLY A 169 -12.32 -30.03 12.46
CA GLY A 169 -13.36 -30.29 11.46
C GLY A 169 -14.68 -29.53 11.68
N GLU A 170 -14.91 -28.96 12.87
CA GLU A 170 -16.09 -28.17 13.18
C GLU A 170 -15.98 -26.74 12.64
N PHE A 171 -17.07 -26.20 12.10
CA PHE A 171 -17.11 -24.84 11.56
C PHE A 171 -17.06 -23.80 12.68
N LEU A 172 -16.14 -22.83 12.53
CA LEU A 172 -15.97 -21.75 13.49
C LEU A 172 -16.61 -20.45 12.97
N HIS A 173 -16.03 -19.86 11.93
CA HIS A 173 -16.55 -18.64 11.30
C HIS A 173 -16.03 -18.49 9.87
N TYR A 174 -16.58 -17.51 9.15
CA TYR A 174 -16.07 -17.06 7.86
C TYR A 174 -15.21 -15.81 8.05
N ILE A 175 -14.13 -15.72 7.27
CA ILE A 175 -13.33 -14.52 7.10
C ILE A 175 -13.69 -13.90 5.74
N PHE A 176 -13.99 -12.61 5.77
CA PHE A 176 -14.46 -11.83 4.61
C PHE A 176 -13.37 -10.89 4.08
N PRO A 177 -13.55 -10.32 2.88
CA PRO A 177 -12.61 -9.35 2.33
C PRO A 177 -12.31 -8.21 3.31
N PHE A 178 -11.05 -7.77 3.28
CA PHE A 178 -10.46 -6.75 4.14
C PHE A 178 -10.27 -7.14 5.62
N GLN A 179 -10.41 -8.43 5.95
CA GLN A 179 -10.07 -8.99 7.25
C GLN A 179 -8.74 -9.76 7.16
N PHE A 180 -8.02 -9.83 8.28
CA PHE A 180 -6.80 -10.64 8.37
C PHE A 180 -7.16 -12.12 8.38
N LEU A 181 -6.29 -12.95 7.83
CA LEU A 181 -6.43 -14.41 7.89
C LEU A 181 -5.91 -14.96 9.22
N ASP A 182 -4.83 -14.38 9.73
CA ASP A 182 -3.97 -14.94 10.78
C ASP A 182 -3.59 -13.92 11.86
N SER A 183 -4.44 -12.90 12.08
CA SER A 183 -4.22 -11.89 13.13
C SER A 183 -4.17 -12.47 14.55
N PRO A 184 -5.03 -13.43 14.98
CA PRO A 184 -4.90 -14.01 16.31
C PRO A 184 -3.60 -14.81 16.47
N GLU A 185 -3.25 -15.62 15.46
CA GLU A 185 -2.02 -16.39 15.43
C GLU A 185 -0.79 -15.47 15.48
N TRP A 186 -0.81 -14.38 14.71
CA TRP A 186 0.25 -13.39 14.69
C TRP A 186 0.52 -12.76 16.06
N ASP A 187 -0.55 -12.30 16.73
CA ASP A 187 -0.49 -11.58 18.01
C ASP A 187 -0.17 -12.53 19.19
N SER A 188 -0.55 -13.80 19.07
CA SER A 188 -0.28 -14.82 20.10
C SER A 188 1.22 -15.15 20.28
N LEU A 189 2.03 -14.89 19.26
CA LEU A 189 3.45 -15.26 19.25
C LEU A 189 4.34 -14.06 19.46
N ARG A 190 5.38 -14.21 20.29
CA ARG A 190 6.47 -13.23 20.34
C ARG A 190 7.26 -13.23 19.02
N PRO A 191 8.01 -12.16 18.70
CA PRO A 191 8.78 -12.09 17.46
C PRO A 191 9.80 -13.23 17.25
N THR A 192 10.33 -13.80 18.34
CA THR A 192 11.32 -14.88 18.34
C THR A 192 10.72 -16.28 18.49
N GLU A 193 9.41 -16.38 18.74
CA GLU A 193 8.73 -17.64 18.97
C GLU A 193 8.18 -18.19 17.67
N GLU A 194 8.35 -19.50 17.49
CA GLU A 194 7.71 -20.25 16.41
C GLU A 194 6.40 -20.85 16.95
N GLY A 195 5.40 -20.88 16.09
CA GLY A 195 4.11 -21.49 16.40
C GLY A 195 3.51 -22.15 15.18
N ILE A 196 2.47 -22.95 15.44
CA ILE A 196 1.71 -23.64 14.42
C ILE A 196 0.25 -23.21 14.49
N PHE A 197 -0.41 -23.18 13.34
CA PHE A 197 -1.83 -22.88 13.25
C PHE A 197 -2.64 -23.88 14.08
N GLN A 198 -3.54 -23.36 14.90
CA GLN A 198 -4.46 -24.16 15.72
C GLN A 198 -5.81 -24.38 15.04
N VAL A 199 -6.03 -23.76 13.88
CA VAL A 199 -7.26 -23.86 13.09
C VAL A 199 -6.90 -24.15 11.64
N THR A 200 -7.83 -24.71 10.89
CA THR A 200 -7.70 -24.91 9.45
C THR A 200 -8.46 -23.80 8.72
N LEU A 201 -7.77 -23.15 7.78
CA LEU A 201 -8.34 -22.09 6.93
C LEU A 201 -8.46 -22.62 5.50
N THR A 202 -9.68 -22.76 5.00
CA THR A 202 -9.97 -23.30 3.67
C THR A 202 -10.69 -22.25 2.82
N ALA A 203 -10.25 -22.08 1.57
CA ALA A 203 -10.94 -21.26 0.59
C ALA A 203 -12.29 -21.86 0.22
N GLU A 204 -13.36 -21.11 0.43
CA GLU A 204 -14.70 -21.53 0.00
C GLU A 204 -15.03 -21.04 -1.41
N THR A 205 -14.38 -19.95 -1.83
CA THR A 205 -14.39 -19.41 -3.19
C THR A 205 -12.95 -19.22 -3.65
N ASP A 206 -12.74 -18.88 -4.92
CA ASP A 206 -11.43 -18.36 -5.34
C ASP A 206 -11.11 -17.08 -4.56
N CYS A 207 -9.94 -17.06 -3.95
CA CYS A 207 -9.50 -16.04 -3.02
C CYS A 207 -8.23 -15.36 -3.52
N ARG A 208 -8.10 -14.07 -3.21
CA ARG A 208 -6.85 -13.33 -3.33
C ARG A 208 -6.54 -12.66 -2.02
N TYR A 209 -5.29 -12.75 -1.59
CA TYR A 209 -4.83 -12.15 -0.35
C TYR A 209 -3.46 -11.53 -0.53
N VAL A 210 -3.17 -10.52 0.29
CA VAL A 210 -1.86 -9.91 0.42
C VAL A 210 -1.16 -10.55 1.61
N SER A 211 0.10 -10.93 1.45
CA SER A 211 0.89 -11.56 2.50
C SER A 211 2.19 -10.81 2.77
N TRP A 212 2.53 -10.68 4.04
CA TRP A 212 3.79 -10.11 4.53
C TRP A 212 4.54 -11.17 5.31
N ARG A 213 5.80 -11.43 4.92
CA ARG A 213 6.67 -12.32 5.70
C ARG A 213 6.97 -11.69 7.06
N ARG A 214 6.84 -12.47 8.14
CA ARG A 214 6.96 -12.02 9.53
C ARG A 214 8.24 -11.23 9.79
N LYS A 215 9.40 -11.80 9.41
CA LYS A 215 10.72 -11.16 9.60
C LYS A 215 10.85 -9.82 8.86
N LYS A 216 10.35 -9.74 7.62
CA LYS A 216 10.39 -8.49 6.83
C LYS A 216 9.45 -7.44 7.41
N LEU A 217 8.27 -7.84 7.86
CA LEU A 217 7.29 -6.92 8.44
C LEU A 217 7.77 -6.33 9.77
N TYR A 218 8.39 -7.14 10.64
CA TYR A 218 9.00 -6.63 11.87
C TYR A 218 10.15 -5.65 11.61
N LEU A 219 10.97 -5.91 10.57
CA LEU A 219 12.01 -4.97 10.15
C LEU A 219 11.41 -3.65 9.67
N LEU A 220 10.29 -3.69 8.93
CA LEU A 220 9.56 -2.49 8.52
C LEU A 220 9.00 -1.72 9.72
N PHE A 221 8.48 -2.41 10.74
CA PHE A 221 7.99 -1.80 11.97
C PHE A 221 9.11 -1.10 12.76
N ALA A 222 10.30 -1.70 12.79
CA ALA A 222 11.48 -1.11 13.43
C ALA A 222 11.95 0.17 12.69
N GLN A 223 11.83 0.19 11.35
CA GLN A 223 12.20 1.36 10.53
C GLN A 223 11.17 2.48 10.61
N HIS A 224 9.87 2.15 10.71
CA HIS A 224 8.79 3.13 10.61
C HIS A 224 7.78 2.97 11.76
N ARG A 225 7.94 3.82 12.78
CA ARG A 225 7.04 3.85 13.95
C ARG A 225 5.56 4.07 13.60
N TYR A 226 5.29 4.88 12.58
CA TYR A 226 3.92 5.11 12.10
C TYR A 226 3.27 3.81 11.58
N ILE A 227 3.99 3.07 10.72
CA ILE A 227 3.50 1.80 10.15
C ILE A 227 3.27 0.78 11.27
N SER A 228 4.17 0.70 12.24
CA SER A 228 4.00 -0.18 13.40
C SER A 228 2.69 0.11 14.15
N ARG A 229 2.42 1.38 14.50
CA ARG A 229 1.17 1.76 15.19
C ARG A 229 -0.07 1.47 14.35
N LEU A 230 0.00 1.76 13.05
CA LEU A 230 -1.08 1.51 12.12
C LEU A 230 -1.46 0.02 12.09
N PHE A 231 -0.48 -0.87 11.96
CA PHE A 231 -0.72 -2.32 12.00
C PHE A 231 -1.21 -2.79 13.37
N SER A 232 -0.70 -2.25 14.49
CA SER A 232 -1.23 -2.59 15.82
C SER A 232 -2.71 -2.26 15.96
N VAL A 233 -3.17 -1.12 15.42
CA VAL A 233 -4.59 -0.75 15.45
C VAL A 233 -5.41 -1.66 14.54
N LEU A 234 -4.94 -1.92 13.31
CA LEU A 234 -5.64 -2.78 12.36
C LEU A 234 -5.78 -4.23 12.87
N ILE A 235 -4.70 -4.81 13.40
CA ILE A 235 -4.68 -6.16 13.95
C ILE A 235 -5.58 -6.23 15.20
N GLY A 236 -5.46 -5.25 16.11
CA GLY A 236 -6.30 -5.20 17.31
C GLY A 236 -7.79 -5.07 17.01
N SER A 237 -8.16 -4.26 16.02
CA SER A 237 -9.54 -4.14 15.56
C SER A 237 -10.07 -5.45 15.01
N ASP A 238 -9.30 -6.10 14.13
CA ASP A 238 -9.71 -7.36 13.50
C ASP A 238 -9.85 -8.51 14.51
N ILE A 239 -8.94 -8.60 15.50
CA ILE A 239 -9.05 -9.56 16.60
C ILE A 239 -10.32 -9.30 17.41
N ALA A 240 -10.60 -8.04 17.76
CA ALA A 240 -11.81 -7.68 18.50
C ALA A 240 -13.07 -8.11 17.73
N ASP A 241 -13.16 -7.78 16.43
CA ASP A 241 -14.30 -8.14 15.58
C ASP A 241 -14.50 -9.65 15.50
N LYS A 242 -13.42 -10.43 15.36
CA LYS A 242 -13.47 -11.90 15.38
C LYS A 242 -13.95 -12.44 16.72
N LEU A 243 -13.45 -11.91 17.83
CA LEU A 243 -13.89 -12.33 19.17
C LEU A 243 -15.37 -12.04 19.41
N TYR A 244 -15.84 -10.86 18.99
CA TYR A 244 -17.26 -10.50 19.06
C TYR A 244 -18.12 -11.43 18.19
N ALA A 245 -17.71 -11.71 16.96
CA ALA A 245 -18.43 -12.61 16.05
C ALA A 245 -18.53 -14.05 16.60
N LEU A 246 -17.51 -14.54 17.30
CA LEU A 246 -17.53 -15.85 17.97
C LEU A 246 -18.47 -15.85 19.18
N ASN A 247 -18.42 -14.80 19.98
CA ASN A 247 -19.28 -14.66 21.15
C ASN A 247 -20.76 -14.68 20.78
N ASP A 248 -21.12 -13.97 19.70
CA ASP A 248 -22.49 -13.91 19.18
C ASP A 248 -23.08 -15.28 18.84
N ARG A 249 -22.24 -16.24 18.43
CA ARG A 249 -22.68 -17.61 18.13
C ARG A 249 -22.81 -18.50 19.35
N VAL A 250 -22.00 -18.28 20.39
CA VAL A 250 -22.16 -18.98 21.68
C VAL A 250 -23.51 -18.62 22.31
N TYR A 251 -24.00 -17.40 22.07
CA TYR A 251 -25.31 -16.94 22.55
C TYR A 251 -26.51 -17.67 21.94
N THR A 252 -26.43 -18.09 20.68
CA THR A 252 -27.56 -18.79 20.04
C THR A 252 -27.79 -20.18 20.66
N GLY A 253 -26.78 -20.75 21.34
CA GLY A 253 -26.87 -22.04 22.03
C GLY A 253 -27.21 -21.98 23.52
N LYS A 254 -27.00 -20.85 24.21
CA LYS A 254 -27.21 -20.69 25.65
C LYS A 254 -27.63 -19.25 26.01
N THR A 255 -28.73 -19.12 26.76
CA THR A 255 -29.41 -17.87 27.18
C THR A 255 -28.63 -17.01 28.18
N TYR A 256 -27.35 -16.72 27.96
CA TYR A 256 -26.57 -15.82 28.83
C TYR A 256 -25.64 -14.93 28.00
N HIS A 257 -25.75 -13.61 28.21
CA HIS A 257 -24.87 -12.61 27.63
C HIS A 257 -23.56 -12.57 28.43
N TYR A 258 -22.44 -12.93 27.80
CA TYR A 258 -21.13 -13.01 28.41
C TYR A 258 -20.36 -11.76 28.02
N ASP A 259 -20.34 -10.78 28.91
CA ASP A 259 -19.49 -9.62 28.73
C ASP A 259 -18.02 -10.04 28.89
N ILE A 260 -17.27 -9.97 27.79
CA ILE A 260 -15.85 -10.32 27.71
C ILE A 260 -15.01 -9.41 28.65
N ARG A 261 -15.55 -8.26 29.06
CA ARG A 261 -14.95 -7.34 30.04
C ARG A 261 -15.05 -7.85 31.49
N LEU A 262 -15.82 -8.92 31.74
CA LEU A 262 -16.08 -9.49 33.05
C LEU A 262 -15.57 -10.94 33.15
N PRO A 263 -14.23 -11.18 33.12
CA PRO A 263 -13.64 -12.51 33.12
C PRO A 263 -13.89 -13.34 34.39
N ASN A 264 -14.39 -12.75 35.48
CA ASN A 264 -14.64 -13.47 36.74
C ASN A 264 -15.98 -14.22 36.81
N PHE A 265 -16.88 -14.09 35.82
CA PHE A 265 -18.16 -14.82 35.83
C PHE A 265 -18.06 -16.24 35.29
N TYR A 266 -16.95 -16.61 34.64
CA TYR A 266 -16.78 -17.93 34.02
C TYR A 266 -16.68 -19.10 35.02
N GLN A 267 -16.33 -18.83 36.28
CA GLN A 267 -16.05 -19.90 37.26
C GLN A 267 -17.29 -20.35 38.06
N MET A 268 -18.40 -19.62 38.03
CA MET A 268 -19.60 -19.96 38.83
C MET A 268 -20.70 -20.68 38.05
N SER A 269 -20.73 -20.58 36.71
CA SER A 269 -21.86 -21.04 35.89
C SER A 269 -21.55 -22.26 35.02
N SER A 270 -20.59 -23.10 35.40
CA SER A 270 -20.44 -24.42 34.76
C SER A 270 -21.37 -25.43 35.44
N PRO A 271 -22.47 -25.91 34.81
CA PRO A 271 -23.08 -27.15 35.26
C PRO A 271 -22.06 -28.26 35.03
N LYS A 272 -21.90 -29.17 36.00
CA LYS A 272 -20.95 -30.29 35.98
C LYS A 272 -20.97 -31.05 34.65
N ILE A 273 -20.14 -30.63 33.69
CA ILE A 273 -19.86 -31.41 32.49
C ILE A 273 -18.98 -32.57 32.96
N ARG A 274 -19.49 -33.78 32.71
CA ARG A 274 -18.88 -35.06 33.04
C ARG A 274 -17.42 -35.05 32.57
N LYS A 275 -16.50 -35.16 33.53
CA LYS A 275 -15.05 -35.19 33.31
C LYS A 275 -14.70 -36.31 32.33
N SER A 276 -14.07 -35.97 31.21
CA SER A 276 -13.34 -36.95 30.39
C SER A 276 -11.90 -37.11 30.95
N PRO A 277 -11.24 -38.26 30.74
CA PRO A 277 -10.01 -38.64 31.45
C PRO A 277 -8.79 -37.77 31.14
N LEU A 278 -8.87 -36.88 30.14
CA LEU A 278 -7.75 -36.05 29.68
C LEU A 278 -7.44 -34.85 30.60
N THR A 279 -8.30 -34.59 31.59
CA THR A 279 -8.14 -33.44 32.50
C THR A 279 -7.28 -33.74 33.73
N GLU A 280 -6.91 -35.01 33.97
CA GLU A 280 -6.04 -35.36 35.11
C GLU A 280 -4.56 -35.05 34.86
N HIS A 281 -4.12 -35.00 33.60
CA HIS A 281 -2.71 -34.79 33.30
C HIS A 281 -2.24 -33.34 33.53
N PHE A 282 -3.12 -32.35 33.38
CA PHE A 282 -2.81 -30.94 33.62
C PHE A 282 -2.92 -30.52 35.09
N ARG A 283 -3.50 -31.36 35.96
CA ARG A 283 -3.62 -31.08 37.40
C ARG A 283 -2.42 -31.59 38.20
N ASN A 284 -1.83 -32.71 37.80
CA ASN A 284 -0.67 -33.29 38.50
C ASN A 284 0.63 -32.48 38.30
N SER A 285 0.75 -31.67 37.25
CA SER A 285 1.95 -30.85 37.03
C SER A 285 2.02 -29.56 37.86
N ARG A 286 0.94 -29.19 38.57
CA ARG A 286 0.90 -27.99 39.45
C ARG A 286 0.94 -28.31 40.94
N GLN A 287 0.97 -29.58 41.33
CA GLN A 287 1.08 -29.99 42.74
C GLN A 287 2.52 -30.31 43.19
N GLY A 288 3.52 -30.04 42.34
CA GLY A 288 4.94 -30.31 42.62
C GLY A 288 5.75 -29.11 43.13
N CYS A 289 5.18 -27.90 43.19
CA CYS A 289 5.83 -26.72 43.77
C CYS A 289 5.02 -26.25 44.98
N ASP A 290 4.99 -27.06 46.04
CA ASP A 290 4.72 -26.63 47.42
C ASP A 290 5.10 -27.79 48.35
N LYS A 291 6.40 -28.07 48.44
CA LYS A 291 7.10 -28.65 49.60
C LYS A 291 8.54 -28.15 49.60
#